data_AF-A0A7C9DDS3-F1
#
_entry.id   AF-A0A7C9DDS3-F1
#
_cell.length_a   1.000
_cell.length_b   1.000
_cell.length_c   1.000
_cell.angle_alpha   90.00
_cell.angle_beta   90.00
_cell.angle_gamma   90.00
#
_symmetry.space_group_name_H-M   'P 1'
#
loop_
_entity.id
_entity.type
_entity.pdbx_description
1 polymer ?
#
loop_
_entity_poly.entity_id
_entity_poly.type
_entity_poly.pdbx_seq_one_letter_code
_entity_poly.pdbx_strand_id
1 'polypeptide(L)'
;MLKARRVVGKGEAMAAHYAFGPNEDDKIIKHRLLTRTTTTRGEPPLKKLQKKFTAFALEVEKDADNYNDCERLAKAFLQELTTFEIPLLKSKAVIDANLREKENFNELKDEITTQIHQVEEEIEDLKKQLGTCQWFAASHLGTSCFLATCG
;
A
#
# COMPACT_ATOMS: atom_id res chain seq x y z
N MET A 1 -55.40 17.93 -26.76
CA MET A 1 -54.60 17.65 -27.97
C MET A 1 -53.58 18.79 -28.07
N LEU A 2 -52.26 18.66 -28.09
CA LEU A 2 -51.34 17.61 -28.54
C LEU A 2 -50.06 17.60 -27.69
N LYS A 3 -49.44 16.43 -27.70
CA LYS A 3 -48.18 16.01 -27.10
C LYS A 3 -47.00 16.49 -27.96
N ALA A 4 -45.96 17.09 -27.37
CA ALA A 4 -44.61 17.05 -27.95
C ALA A 4 -43.54 17.34 -26.90
N ARG A 5 -42.51 16.49 -26.95
CA ARG A 5 -41.36 16.33 -26.08
C ARG A 5 -40.14 16.90 -26.80
N ARG A 6 -39.25 17.62 -26.11
CA ARG A 6 -37.77 17.45 -26.20
C ARG A 6 -37.01 18.26 -25.16
N VAL A 7 -36.22 17.49 -24.41
CA VAL A 7 -35.08 17.78 -23.52
C VAL A 7 -34.05 18.72 -24.12
N VAL A 8 -33.56 19.71 -23.34
CA VAL A 8 -32.16 20.20 -23.17
C VAL A 8 -32.23 21.20 -21.98
N GLY A 9 -31.41 21.18 -20.93
CA GLY A 9 -30.19 20.44 -20.71
C GLY A 9 -29.62 20.65 -19.30
N LYS A 10 -28.44 20.06 -19.12
CA LYS A 10 -27.59 20.10 -17.93
C LYS A 10 -28.20 19.45 -16.68
N GLY A 11 -28.49 18.15 -16.83
CA GLY A 11 -28.25 17.25 -15.72
C GLY A 11 -26.79 17.40 -15.30
N GLU A 12 -26.62 17.86 -14.07
CA GLU A 12 -25.38 17.89 -13.31
C GLU A 12 -24.72 16.52 -13.47
N ALA A 13 -23.71 16.47 -14.33
CA ALA A 13 -22.85 15.31 -14.42
C ALA A 13 -22.18 15.19 -13.06
N MET A 14 -22.57 14.16 -12.33
CA MET A 14 -21.88 13.56 -11.20
C MET A 14 -20.46 13.14 -11.61
N ALA A 15 -19.62 14.08 -12.03
CA ALA A 15 -18.17 13.94 -12.09
C ALA A 15 -17.61 14.29 -10.71
N ALA A 16 -18.14 13.57 -9.71
CA ALA A 16 -17.60 13.56 -8.37
C ALA A 16 -16.23 12.88 -8.42
N HIS A 17 -15.22 13.59 -7.94
CA HIS A 17 -13.99 13.04 -7.35
C HIS A 17 -13.13 12.09 -8.20
N TYR A 18 -12.39 12.61 -9.18
CA TYR A 18 -11.07 12.04 -9.50
C TYR A 18 -9.99 13.01 -9.03
N ALA A 19 -9.20 12.57 -8.05
CA ALA A 19 -8.19 13.36 -7.36
C ALA A 19 -6.80 13.32 -8.03
N PHE A 20 -6.67 12.64 -9.17
CA PHE A 20 -5.39 12.43 -9.86
C PHE A 20 -5.56 12.52 -11.38
N GLY A 21 -4.48 12.89 -12.09
CA GLY A 21 -4.49 13.07 -13.54
C GLY A 21 -4.48 11.74 -14.33
N PRO A 22 -4.88 11.72 -15.61
CA PRO A 22 -4.99 10.48 -16.42
C PRO A 22 -3.72 9.61 -16.46
N ASN A 23 -2.53 10.23 -16.39
CA ASN A 23 -1.24 9.53 -16.39
C ASN A 23 -0.86 8.95 -15.02
N GLU A 24 -1.40 9.49 -13.94
CA GLU A 24 -1.24 8.98 -12.57
C GLU A 24 -2.25 7.87 -12.32
N ASP A 25 -3.47 8.01 -12.84
CA ASP A 25 -4.48 6.98 -12.84
C ASP A 25 -4.00 5.71 -13.53
N ASP A 26 -3.31 5.78 -14.66
CA ASP A 26 -2.76 4.59 -15.33
C ASP A 26 -1.73 3.85 -14.45
N LYS A 27 -0.94 4.59 -13.66
CA LYS A 27 0.01 4.01 -12.70
C LYS A 27 -0.72 3.40 -11.52
N ILE A 28 -1.72 4.08 -10.98
CA ILE A 28 -2.56 3.61 -9.86
C ILE A 28 -3.39 2.40 -10.29
N ILE A 29 -3.97 2.40 -11.48
CA ILE A 29 -4.75 1.30 -12.07
C ILE A 29 -3.84 0.11 -12.36
N LYS A 30 -2.64 0.32 -12.94
CA LYS A 30 -1.65 -0.76 -13.13
C LYS A 30 -1.19 -1.31 -11.80
N HIS A 31 -0.81 -0.45 -10.87
CA HIS A 31 -0.38 -0.85 -9.54
C HIS A 31 -1.49 -1.64 -8.85
N ARG A 32 -2.73 -1.15 -8.84
CA ARG A 32 -3.89 -1.84 -8.29
C ARG A 32 -4.23 -3.12 -9.05
N LEU A 33 -4.01 -3.23 -10.36
CA LEU A 33 -4.17 -4.50 -11.10
C LEU A 33 -3.07 -5.51 -10.77
N LEU A 34 -1.85 -5.03 -10.52
CA LEU A 34 -0.70 -5.84 -10.14
C LEU A 34 -0.78 -6.29 -8.67
N THR A 35 -1.32 -5.44 -7.77
CA THR A 35 -1.45 -5.68 -6.32
C THR A 35 -2.83 -6.15 -5.89
N ARG A 36 -3.88 -6.03 -6.73
CA ARG A 36 -5.19 -6.64 -6.47
C ARG A 36 -5.07 -8.14 -6.65
N THR A 37 -4.79 -8.78 -5.53
CA THR A 37 -5.01 -10.18 -5.26
C THR A 37 -6.45 -10.54 -5.65
N THR A 38 -6.66 -11.15 -6.81
CA THR A 38 -7.77 -12.10 -6.97
C THR A 38 -7.46 -13.26 -6.05
N THR A 39 -7.84 -13.12 -4.79
CA THR A 39 -7.86 -14.19 -3.80
C THR A 39 -8.97 -15.16 -4.20
N THR A 40 -8.64 -16.15 -5.01
CA THR A 40 -9.28 -17.46 -4.92
C THR A 40 -8.39 -18.35 -4.08
N ARG A 41 -8.60 -18.30 -2.76
CA ARG A 41 -8.34 -19.40 -1.82
C ARG A 41 -6.93 -20.01 -1.87
N GLY A 42 -5.96 -19.24 -1.36
CA GLY A 42 -5.16 -19.62 -0.19
C GLY A 42 -4.06 -20.68 -0.30
N GLU A 43 -4.16 -21.69 -1.15
CA GLU A 43 -3.10 -22.69 -1.30
C GLU A 43 -3.03 -23.13 -2.76
N PRO A 44 -1.83 -23.21 -3.37
CA PRO A 44 -1.67 -24.00 -4.57
C PRO A 44 -2.23 -25.40 -4.25
N PRO A 45 -3.15 -25.98 -5.04
CA PRO A 45 -3.70 -27.30 -4.75
C PRO A 45 -2.61 -28.38 -4.95
N LEU A 46 -1.71 -28.50 -3.96
CA LEU A 46 -0.57 -29.42 -3.94
C LEU A 46 -1.02 -30.87 -3.93
N LYS A 47 -2.29 -31.14 -3.62
CA LYS A 47 -2.88 -32.48 -3.61
C LYS A 47 -2.64 -33.24 -4.91
N LYS A 48 -2.67 -32.55 -6.07
CA LYS A 48 -2.42 -33.19 -7.37
C LYS A 48 -0.93 -33.48 -7.58
N LEU A 49 -0.07 -32.54 -7.20
CA LEU A 49 1.39 -32.69 -7.24
C LEU A 49 1.87 -33.83 -6.32
N GLN A 50 1.38 -33.84 -5.08
CA GLN A 50 1.68 -34.87 -4.09
C GLN A 50 1.28 -36.25 -4.59
N LYS A 51 0.07 -36.40 -5.16
CA LYS A 51 -0.36 -37.68 -5.76
C LYS A 51 0.59 -38.17 -6.85
N LYS A 52 1.07 -37.26 -7.71
CA LYS A 52 2.02 -37.61 -8.78
C LYS A 52 3.40 -37.98 -8.22
N PHE A 53 3.88 -37.26 -7.21
CA PHE A 53 5.11 -37.58 -6.50
C PHE A 53 5.04 -38.96 -5.83
N THR A 54 3.98 -39.22 -5.06
CA THR A 54 3.78 -40.51 -4.38
C THR A 54 3.66 -41.65 -5.39
N ALA A 55 2.96 -41.45 -6.51
CA ALA A 55 2.88 -42.47 -7.57
C ALA A 55 4.25 -42.78 -8.18
N PHE A 56 5.08 -41.76 -8.44
CA PHE A 56 6.44 -41.94 -8.91
C PHE A 56 7.32 -42.66 -7.88
N ALA A 57 7.30 -42.23 -6.61
CA ALA A 57 8.09 -42.83 -5.54
C ALA A 57 7.73 -44.32 -5.32
N LEU A 58 6.44 -44.63 -5.28
CA LEU A 58 5.97 -46.02 -5.14
C LEU A 58 6.35 -46.89 -6.34
N GLU A 59 6.48 -46.32 -7.54
CA GLU A 59 6.94 -47.09 -8.69
C GLU A 59 8.44 -47.39 -8.57
N VAL A 60 9.25 -46.41 -8.17
CA VAL A 60 10.69 -46.59 -7.95
C VAL A 60 10.99 -47.63 -6.85
N GLU A 61 10.13 -47.73 -5.83
CA GLU A 61 10.27 -48.69 -4.72
C GLU A 61 9.91 -50.13 -5.09
N LYS A 62 9.28 -50.36 -6.25
CA LYS A 62 9.08 -51.73 -6.75
C LYS A 62 10.40 -52.18 -7.33
N ASP A 63 11.11 -53.06 -6.65
CA ASP A 63 12.34 -53.71 -7.13
C ASP A 63 12.05 -54.59 -8.37
N ALA A 64 11.76 -53.95 -9.50
CA ALA A 64 11.36 -54.53 -10.77
C ALA A 64 11.93 -53.69 -11.93
N ASP A 65 12.04 -54.28 -13.12
CA ASP A 65 12.46 -53.58 -14.35
C ASP A 65 11.32 -52.70 -14.91
N ASN A 66 10.93 -51.66 -14.17
CA ASN A 66 9.82 -50.74 -14.49
C ASN A 66 10.30 -49.35 -14.95
N TYR A 67 11.49 -49.27 -15.57
CA TYR A 67 12.12 -48.01 -15.98
C TYR A 67 11.22 -47.11 -16.84
N ASN A 68 10.45 -47.69 -17.76
CA ASN A 68 9.55 -46.93 -18.63
C ASN A 68 8.43 -46.25 -17.83
N ASP A 69 7.84 -46.95 -16.86
CA ASP A 69 6.80 -46.40 -15.99
C ASP A 69 7.36 -45.33 -15.05
N CYS A 70 8.54 -45.55 -14.50
CA CYS A 70 9.27 -44.55 -13.72
C CYS A 70 9.52 -43.27 -14.54
N GLU A 71 10.00 -43.39 -15.78
CA GLU A 71 10.24 -42.25 -16.67
C GLU A 71 8.95 -41.48 -16.98
N ARG A 72 7.86 -42.20 -17.27
CA ARG A 72 6.55 -41.62 -17.54
C ARG A 72 6.01 -40.86 -16.33
N LEU A 73 6.11 -41.44 -15.14
CA LEU A 73 5.66 -40.83 -13.88
C LEU A 73 6.52 -39.62 -13.50
N ALA A 74 7.84 -39.69 -13.70
CA ALA A 74 8.75 -38.57 -13.50
C ALA A 74 8.41 -37.38 -14.41
N LYS A 75 8.17 -37.62 -15.71
CA LYS A 75 7.73 -36.58 -16.66
C LYS A 75 6.40 -35.97 -16.23
N ALA A 76 5.43 -36.79 -15.82
CA ALA A 76 4.12 -36.32 -15.37
C ALA A 76 4.21 -35.47 -14.08
N PHE A 77 5.12 -35.81 -13.17
CA PHE A 77 5.42 -35.04 -11.97
C PHE A 77 6.08 -33.70 -12.29
N LEU A 78 7.13 -33.70 -13.13
CA LEU A 78 7.82 -32.49 -13.57
C LEU A 78 6.89 -31.53 -14.31
N GLN A 79 6.03 -32.04 -15.19
CA GLN A 79 5.01 -31.22 -15.84
C GLN A 79 4.07 -30.58 -14.83
N GLU A 80 3.66 -31.29 -13.78
CA GLU A 80 2.83 -30.69 -12.73
C GLU A 80 3.60 -29.60 -11.96
N LEU A 81 4.89 -29.81 -11.67
CA LEU A 81 5.73 -28.80 -11.02
C LEU A 81 5.80 -27.50 -11.83
N THR A 82 5.98 -27.60 -13.16
CA THR A 82 6.07 -26.41 -14.02
C THR A 82 4.81 -25.55 -13.99
N THR A 83 3.64 -26.12 -13.67
CA THR A 83 2.39 -25.34 -13.54
C THR A 83 2.40 -24.36 -12.37
N PHE A 84 3.26 -24.59 -11.36
CA PHE A 84 3.38 -23.73 -10.17
C PHE A 84 4.48 -22.68 -10.29
N GLU A 85 5.40 -22.81 -11.25
CA GLU A 85 6.58 -21.96 -11.36
C GLU A 85 6.21 -20.48 -11.57
N ILE A 86 5.41 -20.18 -12.60
CA ILE A 86 4.96 -18.81 -12.89
C ILE A 86 4.15 -18.21 -11.72
N PRO A 87 3.14 -18.90 -11.15
CA PRO A 87 2.42 -18.41 -9.98
C PRO A 87 3.31 -18.10 -8.77
N LEU A 88 4.30 -18.95 -8.45
CA LEU A 88 5.20 -18.76 -7.32
C LEU A 88 6.13 -17.58 -7.54
N LEU A 89 6.70 -17.45 -8.75
CA LEU A 89 7.52 -16.31 -9.13
C LEU A 89 6.73 -15.00 -9.03
N LYS A 90 5.48 -15.00 -9.50
CA LYS A 90 4.59 -13.84 -9.38
C LYS A 90 4.32 -13.50 -7.91
N SER A 91 3.98 -14.49 -7.09
CA SER A 91 3.72 -14.28 -5.67
C SER A 91 4.94 -13.69 -4.96
N LYS A 92 6.15 -14.20 -5.24
CA LYS A 92 7.39 -13.66 -4.71
C LYS A 92 7.58 -12.19 -5.11
N ALA A 93 7.44 -11.87 -6.40
CA ALA A 93 7.60 -10.50 -6.89
C ALA A 93 6.61 -9.51 -6.24
N VAL A 94 5.38 -9.96 -5.98
CA VAL A 94 4.37 -9.16 -5.26
C VAL A 94 4.75 -8.98 -3.79
N ILE A 95 5.21 -10.03 -3.10
CA ILE A 95 5.69 -9.93 -1.72
C ILE A 95 6.86 -8.95 -1.62
N ASP A 96 7.84 -9.07 -2.52
CA ASP A 96 9.02 -8.20 -2.56
C ASP A 96 8.61 -6.74 -2.81
N ALA A 97 7.63 -6.49 -3.68
CA ALA A 97 7.10 -5.14 -3.90
C ALA A 97 6.40 -4.57 -2.67
N ASN A 98 5.57 -5.38 -1.99
CA ASN A 98 4.88 -4.97 -0.77
C ASN A 98 5.87 -4.69 0.39
N LEU A 99 6.97 -5.45 0.47
CA LEU A 99 8.00 -5.21 1.48
C LEU A 99 8.70 -3.87 1.26
N ARG A 100 9.09 -3.56 0.01
CA ARG A 100 9.68 -2.25 -0.32
C ARG A 100 8.70 -1.10 -0.04
N GLU A 101 7.43 -1.29 -0.37
CA GLU A 101 6.40 -0.28 -0.11
C GLU A 101 6.19 -0.07 1.40
N LYS A 102 6.18 -1.16 2.19
CA LYS A 102 6.14 -1.08 3.65
C LYS A 102 7.35 -0.33 4.23
N GLU A 103 8.55 -0.58 3.72
CA GLU A 103 9.77 0.12 4.14
C GLU A 103 9.67 1.62 3.85
N ASN A 104 9.24 1.99 2.64
CA ASN A 104 9.00 3.38 2.25
C ASN A 104 7.94 4.06 3.15
N PHE A 105 6.87 3.36 3.52
CA PHE A 105 5.89 3.90 4.46
C PHE A 105 6.44 4.12 5.86
N ASN A 106 7.34 3.25 6.33
CA ASN A 106 7.98 3.42 7.63
C ASN A 106 8.91 4.63 7.61
N GLU A 107 9.72 4.80 6.57
CA GLU A 107 10.60 5.96 6.42
C GLU A 107 9.80 7.27 6.40
N LEU A 108 8.72 7.32 5.60
CA LEU A 108 7.85 8.49 5.54
C LEU A 108 7.17 8.79 6.88
N LYS A 109 6.74 7.75 7.60
CA LYS A 109 6.15 7.89 8.93
C LYS A 109 7.16 8.48 9.91
N ASP A 110 8.40 8.01 9.90
CA ASP A 110 9.46 8.48 10.80
C ASP A 110 9.86 9.93 10.47
N GLU A 111 9.89 10.29 9.19
CA GLU A 111 10.11 11.66 8.73
C GLU A 111 8.99 12.60 9.22
N ILE A 112 7.73 12.24 9.00
CA ILE A 112 6.57 13.04 9.45
C ILE A 112 6.58 13.17 10.97
N THR A 113 6.91 12.10 11.71
CA THR A 113 6.98 12.14 13.18
C THR A 113 8.05 13.12 13.64
N THR A 114 9.19 13.16 12.96
CA THR A 114 10.27 14.11 13.25
C THR A 114 9.83 15.54 12.99
N GLN A 115 9.15 15.80 11.85
CA GLN A 115 8.62 17.12 11.53
C GLN A 115 7.57 17.59 12.55
N ILE A 116 6.70 16.68 13.01
CA ILE A 116 5.71 16.99 14.07
C ILE A 116 6.42 17.49 15.33
N HIS A 117 7.43 16.76 15.81
CA HIS A 117 8.16 17.16 17.01
C HIS A 117 8.88 18.49 16.85
N GLN A 118 9.48 18.74 15.68
CA GLN A 118 10.12 20.03 15.41
C GLN A 118 9.10 21.19 15.47
N VAL A 119 7.92 21.02 14.86
CA VAL A 119 6.87 22.04 14.90
C VAL A 119 6.31 22.22 16.33
N GLU A 120 6.19 21.14 17.10
CA GLU A 120 5.79 21.22 18.51
C GLU A 120 6.78 22.05 19.35
N GLU A 121 8.09 21.85 19.14
CA GLU A 121 9.14 22.64 19.79
C GLU A 121 9.08 24.12 19.37
N GLU A 122 8.93 24.40 18.07
CA GLU A 122 8.80 25.77 17.55
C GLU A 122 7.57 26.49 18.13
N ILE A 123 6.43 25.81 18.22
CA ILE A 123 5.21 26.35 18.84
C ILE A 123 5.48 26.70 20.31
N GLU A 124 6.16 25.83 21.04
CA GLU A 124 6.44 26.04 22.46
C GLU A 124 7.40 27.22 22.70
N ASP A 125 8.41 27.37 21.86
CA ASP A 125 9.32 28.51 21.94
C ASP A 125 8.65 29.83 21.53
N LEU A 126 7.79 29.82 20.52
CA LEU A 126 6.98 30.99 20.16
C LEU A 126 6.04 31.41 21.29
N LYS A 127 5.43 30.47 22.02
CA LYS A 127 4.62 30.79 23.21
C LYS A 127 5.45 31.45 24.30
N LYS A 128 6.66 30.95 24.59
CA LYS A 128 7.57 31.56 25.58
C LYS A 128 7.94 32.98 25.15
N GLN A 129 8.34 33.18 23.90
CA GLN A 129 8.67 34.50 23.35
C GLN A 129 7.50 35.46 23.50
N LEU A 130 6.29 35.03 23.12
CA LEU A 130 5.08 35.84 23.27
C LEU A 130 4.84 36.24 24.74
N GLY A 131 4.96 35.29 25.67
CA GLY A 131 4.83 35.56 27.11
C GLY A 131 5.87 36.56 27.63
N THR A 132 7.13 36.45 27.19
CA THR A 132 8.18 37.40 27.56
C THR A 132 7.91 38.81 27.00
N CYS A 133 7.52 38.93 25.72
CA CYS A 133 7.15 40.20 25.10
C CYS A 133 5.99 40.88 25.85
N GLN A 134 4.99 40.09 26.26
CA GLN A 134 3.84 40.59 27.00
C GLN A 134 4.25 41.10 28.40
N TRP A 135 5.19 40.43 29.06
CA TRP A 135 5.75 40.87 30.34
C TRP A 135 6.56 42.17 30.22
N PHE A 136 7.39 42.31 29.17
CA PHE A 136 8.12 43.55 28.89
C PHE A 136 7.18 44.73 28.61
N ALA A 137 6.14 44.52 27.80
CA ALA A 137 5.14 45.54 27.51
C ALA A 137 4.42 46.02 28.77
N ALA A 138 3.98 45.09 29.63
CA ALA A 138 3.35 45.42 30.91
C ALA A 138 4.29 46.21 31.84
N SER A 139 5.58 45.85 31.88
CA SER A 139 6.58 46.53 32.70
C SER A 139 6.88 47.95 32.19
N HIS A 140 6.99 48.15 30.88
CA HIS A 140 7.22 49.48 30.27
C HIS A 140 6.02 50.41 30.44
N LEU A 141 4.79 49.90 30.28
CA LEU A 141 3.56 50.63 30.61
C LEU A 141 3.51 51.00 32.10
N GLY A 142 3.97 50.12 32.99
CA GLY A 142 4.11 50.39 34.43
C GLY A 142 5.08 51.53 34.73
N THR A 143 6.26 51.56 34.12
CA THR A 143 7.24 52.66 34.29
C THR A 143 6.78 53.97 33.66
N SER A 144 6.08 53.94 32.53
CA SER A 144 5.50 55.14 31.91
C SER A 144 4.35 55.73 32.75
N CYS A 145 3.54 54.89 33.41
CA CYS A 145 2.49 55.36 34.32
C CYS A 145 3.05 55.94 35.63
N PHE A 146 4.16 55.40 36.14
CA PHE A 146 4.78 55.89 37.38
C PHE A 146 5.41 57.28 37.20
N LEU A 147 5.98 57.57 36.03
CA LEU A 147 6.50 58.90 35.71
C LEU A 147 5.39 59.94 35.44
N ALA A 148 4.22 59.52 34.96
CA ALA A 148 3.11 60.44 34.65
C ALA A 148 2.24 60.81 35.88
N THR A 149 2.41 60.14 37.03
CA THR A 149 1.62 60.37 38.26
C THR A 149 2.43 60.98 39.42
N CYS A 150 3.74 61.16 39.26
CA CYS A 150 4.63 61.78 40.26
C CYS A 150 5.30 63.09 39.81
N GLY A 151 4.76 63.79 38.80
CA GLY A 151 5.24 65.12 38.36
C GLY A 151 4.22 66.22 38.63
#